data_AF-A0A9Q0LWY1-F1
#
_entry.id   AF-A0A9Q0LWY1-F1
#
_cell.length_a   1.000
_cell.length_b   1.000
_cell.length_c   1.000
_cell.angle_alpha   90.00
_cell.angle_beta   90.00
_cell.angle_gamma   90.00
#
_symmetry.space_group_name_H-M   'P 1'
#
loop_
_entity.id
_entity.type
_entity.pdbx_description
1 polymer ?
#
loop_
_entity_poly.entity_id
_entity_poly.type
_entity_poly.pdbx_seq_one_letter_code
_entity_poly.pdbx_strand_id
1 'polypeptide(L)'
;MENKEKEIEKEIKEILKSLQKENEKEISIQKIFEIMKQFPLNETIQETGFLIFKKILDRNEHKEKILKEFENEIETIIKTMNNFPNNESIQFIGCISFGQMKSQNQKKKATDTVIKSMNNFPNNQFIQADGCITLGDVGFRNEKKSK
;
A
#
# COMPACT_ATOMS: atom_id res chain seq x y z
N MET A 1 -10.96 18.80 -17.87
CA MET A 1 -10.41 17.55 -17.30
C MET A 1 -9.12 17.14 -17.99
N GLU A 2 -9.09 17.11 -19.32
CA GLU A 2 -7.94 16.64 -20.12
C GLU A 2 -6.58 17.28 -19.78
N ASN A 3 -6.53 18.57 -19.44
CA ASN A 3 -5.27 19.23 -19.07
C ASN A 3 -4.72 18.79 -17.71
N LYS A 4 -5.60 18.44 -16.76
CA LYS A 4 -5.20 18.03 -15.40
C LYS A 4 -4.63 16.61 -15.41
N GLU A 5 -5.20 15.71 -16.22
CA GLU A 5 -4.68 14.34 -16.39
C GLU A 5 -3.30 14.34 -17.04
N LYS A 6 -3.07 15.16 -18.08
CA LYS A 6 -1.75 15.32 -18.71
C LYS A 6 -0.69 15.86 -17.75
N GLU A 7 -1.07 16.77 -16.85
CA GLU A 7 -0.19 17.32 -15.82
C GLU A 7 0.19 16.24 -14.78
N ILE A 8 -0.76 15.42 -14.34
CA ILE A 8 -0.51 14.31 -13.41
C ILE A 8 0.36 13.23 -14.05
N GLU A 9 0.11 12.87 -15.31
CA GLU A 9 0.97 11.90 -16.01
C GLU A 9 2.41 12.39 -16.09
N LYS A 10 2.62 13.70 -16.29
CA LYS A 10 3.94 14.30 -16.27
C LYS A 10 4.56 14.21 -14.88
N GLU A 11 3.80 14.52 -13.83
CA GLU A 11 4.25 14.45 -12.44
C GLU A 11 4.62 13.01 -12.03
N ILE A 12 3.81 12.02 -12.38
CA ILE A 12 4.10 10.59 -12.18
C ILE A 12 5.38 10.18 -12.92
N LYS A 13 5.59 10.64 -14.15
CA LYS A 13 6.83 10.38 -14.91
C LYS A 13 8.05 11.00 -14.26
N GLU A 14 7.93 12.19 -13.68
CA GLU A 14 9.00 12.85 -12.94
C GLU A 14 9.34 12.08 -11.65
N ILE A 15 8.33 11.63 -10.90
CA ILE A 15 8.51 10.73 -9.74
C ILE A 15 9.22 9.44 -10.15
N LEU A 16 8.80 8.79 -11.24
CA LEU A 16 9.44 7.57 -11.71
C LEU A 16 10.92 7.77 -12.08
N LYS A 17 11.30 8.96 -12.58
CA LYS A 17 12.69 9.33 -12.86
C LYS A 17 13.47 9.61 -11.58
N SER A 18 12.90 10.30 -10.59
CA SER A 18 13.58 10.57 -9.31
C SER A 18 13.89 9.30 -8.53
N LEU A 19 13.06 8.27 -8.65
CA LEU A 19 13.27 6.95 -8.02
C LEU A 19 14.52 6.19 -8.47
N GLN A 20 15.23 6.67 -9.49
CA GLN A 20 16.54 6.16 -9.88
C GLN A 20 17.67 6.68 -8.97
N LYS A 21 17.43 7.72 -8.17
CA LYS A 21 18.40 8.33 -7.25
C LYS A 21 18.10 7.90 -5.82
N GLU A 22 19.11 7.46 -5.07
CA GLU A 22 18.91 6.93 -3.72
C GLU A 22 18.37 7.93 -2.70
N ASN A 23 18.73 9.21 -2.83
CA ASN A 23 18.38 10.26 -1.86
C ASN A 23 16.98 10.88 -2.08
N GLU A 24 16.28 10.56 -3.18
CA GLU A 24 14.98 11.18 -3.52
C GLU A 24 13.76 10.26 -3.23
N LYS A 25 13.99 9.09 -2.59
CA LYS A 25 12.97 8.04 -2.40
C LYS A 25 11.81 8.46 -1.47
N GLU A 26 12.11 9.18 -0.39
CA GLU A 26 11.10 9.58 0.61
C GLU A 26 10.18 10.70 0.10
N ILE A 27 10.76 11.71 -0.56
CA ILE A 27 9.99 12.79 -1.22
C ILE A 27 9.11 12.23 -2.33
N SER A 28 9.57 11.19 -3.03
CA SER A 28 8.83 10.55 -4.12
C SER A 28 7.58 9.80 -3.65
N ILE A 29 7.58 9.29 -2.41
CA ILE A 29 6.48 8.49 -1.89
C ILE A 29 5.36 9.36 -1.27
N GLN A 30 5.69 10.48 -0.63
CA GLN A 30 4.70 11.42 -0.12
C GLN A 30 3.89 12.01 -1.27
N LYS A 31 4.59 12.45 -2.32
CA LYS A 31 3.96 12.98 -3.54
C LYS A 31 3.03 11.98 -4.20
N ILE A 32 3.40 10.69 -4.27
CA ILE A 32 2.51 9.72 -4.90
C ILE A 32 1.22 9.51 -4.08
N PHE A 33 1.30 9.49 -2.75
CA PHE A 33 0.10 9.41 -1.90
C PHE A 33 -0.76 10.68 -2.00
N GLU A 34 -0.16 11.87 -2.14
CA GLU A 34 -0.90 13.11 -2.42
C GLU A 34 -1.67 13.03 -3.74
N ILE A 35 -1.02 12.58 -4.81
CA ILE A 35 -1.67 12.38 -6.12
C ILE A 35 -2.80 11.35 -5.99
N MET A 36 -2.57 10.21 -5.33
CA MET A 36 -3.60 9.20 -5.12
C MET A 36 -4.79 9.74 -4.32
N LYS A 37 -4.57 10.61 -3.32
CA LYS A 37 -5.67 11.25 -2.57
C LYS A 37 -6.47 12.23 -3.43
N GLN A 38 -5.83 12.90 -4.40
CA GLN A 38 -6.52 13.79 -5.33
C GLN A 38 -7.37 13.04 -6.35
N PHE A 39 -7.00 11.80 -6.69
CA PHE A 39 -7.70 10.98 -7.69
C PHE A 39 -8.10 9.61 -7.14
N PRO A 40 -8.95 9.55 -6.10
CA PRO A 40 -9.22 8.32 -5.34
C PRO A 40 -9.99 7.26 -6.12
N LEU A 41 -10.61 7.62 -7.25
CA LEU A 41 -11.42 6.74 -8.11
C LEU A 41 -10.80 6.51 -9.50
N ASN A 42 -9.60 7.02 -9.78
CA ASN A 42 -8.90 6.74 -11.03
C ASN A 42 -8.04 5.48 -10.85
N GLU A 43 -8.50 4.35 -11.40
CA GLU A 43 -7.82 3.05 -11.24
C GLU A 43 -6.35 3.09 -11.68
N THR A 44 -6.07 3.68 -12.85
CA THR A 44 -4.71 3.78 -13.40
C THR A 44 -3.77 4.53 -12.46
N ILE A 45 -4.22 5.65 -11.88
CA ILE A 45 -3.43 6.43 -10.93
C ILE A 45 -3.18 5.62 -9.65
N GLN A 46 -4.21 4.93 -9.16
CA GLN A 46 -4.11 4.15 -7.92
C GLN A 46 -3.19 2.94 -8.08
N GLU A 47 -3.34 2.18 -9.16
CA GLU A 47 -2.46 1.05 -9.48
C GLU A 47 -1.02 1.53 -9.70
N THR A 48 -0.82 2.60 -10.48
CA THR A 48 0.51 3.18 -10.68
C THR A 48 1.15 3.62 -9.36
N GLY A 49 0.35 4.25 -8.48
CA GLY A 49 0.81 4.66 -7.17
C GLY A 49 1.23 3.51 -6.28
N PHE A 50 0.43 2.44 -6.24
CA PHE A 50 0.77 1.20 -5.54
C PHE A 50 2.02 0.52 -6.13
N LEU A 51 2.18 0.49 -7.45
CA LEU A 51 3.38 -0.06 -8.11
C LEU A 51 4.64 0.73 -7.77
N ILE A 52 4.55 2.06 -7.73
CA ILE A 52 5.64 2.94 -7.27
C ILE A 52 5.97 2.63 -5.81
N PHE A 53 4.95 2.55 -4.95
CA PHE A 53 5.11 2.22 -3.54
C PHE A 53 5.82 0.87 -3.34
N LYS A 54 5.38 -0.18 -4.04
CA LYS A 54 6.04 -1.51 -4.03
C LYS A 54 7.49 -1.41 -4.47
N LYS A 55 7.79 -0.70 -5.56
CA LYS A 55 9.18 -0.54 -6.05
C LYS A 55 10.07 0.14 -5.01
N ILE A 56 9.53 1.09 -4.25
CA ILE A 56 10.26 1.76 -3.18
C ILE A 56 10.53 0.80 -2.02
N LEU A 57 9.51 0.03 -1.61
CA LEU A 57 9.68 -1.02 -0.59
C LEU A 57 10.72 -2.05 -1.04
N ASP A 58 10.69 -2.54 -2.29
CA ASP A 58 11.62 -3.57 -2.75
C ASP A 58 13.08 -3.13 -2.80
N ARG A 59 13.34 -1.86 -3.08
CA ARG A 59 14.70 -1.29 -3.27
C ARG A 59 15.35 -0.75 -2.00
N ASN A 60 14.64 -0.73 -0.88
CA ASN A 60 15.16 -0.15 0.34
C ASN A 60 15.51 -1.25 1.34
N GLU A 61 16.77 -1.31 1.77
CA GLU A 61 17.20 -2.19 2.85
C GLU A 61 16.56 -1.81 4.20
N HIS A 62 16.08 -0.58 4.33
CA HIS A 62 15.37 -0.04 5.49
C HIS A 62 13.85 0.07 5.24
N LYS A 63 13.22 -0.96 4.65
CA LYS A 63 11.75 -1.02 4.43
C LYS A 63 10.96 -0.63 5.67
N GLU A 64 11.43 -1.04 6.84
CA GLU A 64 10.80 -0.75 8.12
C GLU A 64 10.74 0.75 8.44
N LYS A 65 11.78 1.51 8.09
CA LYS A 65 11.82 2.96 8.29
C LYS A 65 10.78 3.65 7.42
N ILE A 66 10.69 3.24 6.16
CA ILE A 66 9.66 3.72 5.23
C ILE A 66 8.27 3.41 5.77
N LEU A 67 7.97 2.15 6.09
CA LEU A 67 6.65 1.77 6.60
C LEU A 67 6.27 2.53 7.87
N LYS A 68 7.25 2.90 8.70
CA LYS A 68 7.05 3.73 9.89
C LYS A 68 6.82 5.22 9.57
N GLU A 69 7.40 5.75 8.51
CA GLU A 69 7.15 7.13 8.07
C GLU A 69 5.76 7.28 7.45
N PHE A 70 5.25 6.22 6.82
CA PHE A 70 3.94 6.20 6.14
C PHE A 70 2.83 5.57 6.97
N GLU A 71 3.00 5.51 8.28
CA GLU A 71 1.96 5.07 9.22
C GLU A 71 0.63 5.85 9.04
N ASN A 72 0.71 7.12 8.63
CA ASN A 72 -0.45 7.97 8.40
C ASN A 72 -1.17 7.67 7.06
N GLU A 73 -0.56 6.90 6.16
CA GLU A 73 -1.11 6.59 4.84
C GLU A 73 -1.94 5.31 4.79
N ILE A 74 -2.11 4.64 5.92
CA ILE A 74 -2.88 3.39 6.02
C ILE A 74 -4.32 3.58 5.58
N GLU A 75 -4.95 4.68 5.96
CA GLU A 75 -6.33 4.96 5.56
C GLU A 75 -6.41 5.15 4.03
N THR A 76 -5.37 5.71 3.42
CA THR A 76 -5.25 5.81 1.95
C THR A 76 -5.17 4.42 1.32
N ILE A 77 -4.29 3.55 1.82
CA ILE A 77 -4.14 2.17 1.32
C ILE A 77 -5.44 1.39 1.46
N ILE A 78 -6.06 1.43 2.64
CA ILE A 78 -7.35 0.78 2.93
C ILE A 78 -8.43 1.29 1.98
N LYS A 79 -8.54 2.61 1.82
CA LYS A 79 -9.55 3.22 0.95
C LYS A 79 -9.35 2.81 -0.51
N THR A 80 -8.12 2.82 -1.01
CA THR A 80 -7.82 2.38 -2.37
C THR A 80 -8.18 0.91 -2.57
N MET A 81 -7.79 0.01 -1.65
CA MET A 81 -8.18 -1.41 -1.75
C MET A 81 -9.70 -1.60 -1.76
N ASN A 82 -10.45 -0.83 -0.96
CA ASN A 82 -11.91 -0.90 -0.95
C ASN A 82 -12.56 -0.31 -2.21
N ASN A 83 -11.94 0.70 -2.83
CA ASN A 83 -12.42 1.29 -4.09
C ASN A 83 -12.18 0.37 -5.29
N PHE A 84 -11.11 -0.44 -5.26
CA PHE A 84 -10.72 -1.34 -6.36
C PHE A 84 -10.64 -2.80 -5.91
N PRO A 85 -11.76 -3.40 -5.45
CA PRO A 85 -11.77 -4.72 -4.84
C PRO A 85 -11.43 -5.86 -5.81
N ASN A 86 -11.50 -5.60 -7.12
CA ASN A 86 -11.22 -6.55 -8.20
C ASN A 86 -9.88 -6.29 -8.91
N ASN A 87 -9.14 -5.24 -8.52
CA ASN A 87 -7.81 -4.99 -9.07
C ASN A 87 -6.77 -5.80 -8.27
N GLU A 88 -6.30 -6.89 -8.88
CA GLU A 88 -5.38 -7.83 -8.23
C GLU A 88 -4.05 -7.17 -7.81
N SER A 89 -3.50 -6.27 -8.64
CA SER A 89 -2.27 -5.53 -8.33
C SER A 89 -2.42 -4.70 -7.06
N ILE A 90 -3.50 -3.92 -6.94
CA ILE A 90 -3.80 -3.10 -5.76
C ILE A 90 -3.99 -3.98 -4.53
N GLN A 91 -4.77 -5.06 -4.66
CA GLN A 91 -5.02 -5.97 -3.55
C GLN A 91 -3.73 -6.66 -3.06
N PHE A 92 -2.92 -7.19 -3.98
CA PHE A 92 -1.64 -7.82 -3.68
C PHE A 92 -0.69 -6.88 -2.97
N ILE A 93 -0.47 -5.69 -3.52
CA ILE A 93 0.45 -4.71 -2.94
C ILE A 93 -0.05 -4.22 -1.57
N GLY A 94 -1.36 -4.01 -1.43
CA GLY A 94 -1.97 -3.67 -0.16
C GLY A 94 -1.75 -4.73 0.91
N CYS A 95 -1.99 -6.00 0.58
CA CYS A 95 -1.73 -7.13 1.49
C CYS A 95 -0.26 -7.23 1.90
N ILE A 96 0.68 -7.16 0.94
CA ILE A 96 2.13 -7.14 1.24
C ILE A 96 2.45 -6.03 2.24
N SER A 97 1.91 -4.83 2.01
CA SER A 97 2.19 -3.65 2.81
C SER A 97 1.80 -3.87 4.27
N PHE A 98 0.61 -4.43 4.53
CA PHE A 98 0.18 -4.77 5.89
C PHE A 98 0.93 -5.97 6.47
N GLY A 99 1.30 -6.95 5.65
CA GLY A 99 2.11 -8.09 6.07
C GLY A 99 3.47 -7.64 6.63
N GLN A 100 4.08 -6.64 6.01
CA GLN A 100 5.39 -6.11 6.37
C GLN A 100 5.39 -5.05 7.49
N MET A 101 4.25 -4.44 7.81
CA MET A 101 4.16 -3.48 8.92
C MET A 101 4.47 -4.15 10.27
N LYS A 102 5.09 -3.42 11.20
CA LYS A 102 5.32 -3.91 12.58
C LYS A 102 4.23 -3.48 13.56
N SER A 103 3.51 -2.41 13.25
CA SER A 103 2.51 -1.84 14.15
C SER A 103 1.24 -2.67 14.15
N GLN A 104 0.85 -3.19 15.30
CA GLN A 104 -0.36 -4.02 15.42
C GLN A 104 -1.64 -3.23 15.26
N ASN A 105 -1.66 -1.98 15.75
CA ASN A 105 -2.83 -1.12 15.63
C ASN A 105 -3.18 -0.91 14.15
N GLN A 106 -2.17 -0.88 13.30
CA GLN A 106 -2.30 -0.73 11.86
C GLN A 106 -2.84 -1.98 11.18
N LYS A 107 -2.24 -3.14 11.49
CA LYS A 107 -2.76 -4.43 11.01
C LYS A 107 -4.20 -4.66 11.45
N LYS A 108 -4.53 -4.26 12.68
CA LYS A 108 -5.90 -4.32 13.21
C LYS A 108 -6.87 -3.46 12.40
N LYS A 109 -6.48 -2.23 12.06
CA LYS A 109 -7.29 -1.37 11.18
C LYS A 109 -7.50 -1.97 9.78
N ALA A 110 -6.49 -2.64 9.25
CA ALA A 110 -6.53 -3.24 7.92
C ALA A 110 -7.21 -4.61 7.85
N THR A 111 -7.52 -5.23 9.00
CA THR A 111 -7.97 -6.63 9.10
C THR A 111 -9.14 -6.96 8.18
N ASP A 112 -10.22 -6.18 8.24
CA ASP A 112 -11.41 -6.42 7.42
C ASP A 112 -11.12 -6.27 5.92
N THR A 113 -10.25 -5.32 5.56
CA THR A 113 -9.87 -5.07 4.16
C THR A 113 -9.02 -6.21 3.62
N VAL A 114 -8.10 -6.73 4.43
CA VAL A 114 -7.27 -7.89 4.09
C VAL A 114 -8.13 -9.16 3.95
N ILE A 115 -9.07 -9.40 4.85
CA ILE A 115 -10.00 -10.55 4.74
C ILE A 115 -10.82 -10.46 3.46
N LYS A 116 -11.35 -9.28 3.12
CA LYS A 116 -12.08 -9.07 1.85
C LYS A 116 -11.20 -9.35 0.64
N SER A 117 -9.96 -8.86 0.63
CA SER A 117 -8.97 -9.13 -0.42
C SER A 117 -8.74 -10.63 -0.59
N MET A 118 -8.49 -11.35 0.51
CA MET A 118 -8.29 -12.80 0.50
C MET A 118 -9.52 -13.56 -0.02
N ASN A 119 -10.74 -13.11 0.32
CA ASN A 119 -11.97 -13.72 -0.18
C ASN A 119 -12.20 -13.46 -1.67
N ASN A 120 -11.82 -12.28 -2.18
CA ASN A 120 -11.93 -11.94 -3.60
C ASN A 120 -10.89 -12.66 -4.46
N PHE A 121 -9.72 -12.96 -3.89
CA PHE A 121 -8.60 -13.62 -4.57
C PHE A 121 -8.18 -14.92 -3.88
N PRO A 122 -9.08 -15.94 -3.79
CA PRO A 122 -8.82 -17.16 -3.03
C PRO A 122 -7.65 -17.99 -3.59
N ASN A 123 -7.37 -17.87 -4.88
CA ASN A 123 -6.31 -18.63 -5.56
C ASN A 123 -4.99 -17.84 -5.70
N ASN A 124 -4.95 -16.57 -5.30
CA ASN A 124 -3.71 -15.80 -5.34
C ASN A 124 -2.88 -16.10 -4.08
N GLN A 125 -1.90 -16.99 -4.24
CA GLN A 125 -1.03 -17.43 -3.14
C GLN A 125 -0.32 -16.29 -2.40
N PHE A 126 -0.01 -15.18 -3.08
CA PHE A 126 0.70 -14.06 -2.44
C PHE A 126 -0.25 -13.24 -1.56
N ILE A 127 -1.45 -12.91 -2.06
CA ILE A 127 -2.51 -12.29 -1.26
C ILE A 127 -2.84 -13.15 -0.04
N GLN A 128 -2.95 -14.46 -0.22
CA GLN A 128 -3.22 -15.38 0.89
C GLN A 128 -2.07 -15.40 1.91
N ALA A 129 -0.81 -15.51 1.45
CA ALA A 129 0.35 -15.55 2.34
C ALA A 129 0.50 -14.25 3.15
N ASP A 130 0.48 -13.09 2.50
CA ASP A 130 0.63 -11.79 3.17
C ASP A 130 -0.58 -11.43 4.04
N GLY A 131 -1.77 -11.88 3.62
CA GLY A 131 -2.98 -11.78 4.42
C GLY A 131 -2.89 -12.59 5.72
N CYS A 132 -2.45 -13.85 5.64
CA CYS A 132 -2.20 -14.69 6.80
C CYS A 132 -1.14 -14.12 7.75
N ILE A 133 -0.05 -13.53 7.23
CA ILE A 133 0.96 -12.84 8.05
C ILE A 133 0.30 -11.69 8.83
N THR A 134 -0.52 -10.89 8.15
CA THR A 134 -1.21 -9.75 8.77
C THR A 134 -2.13 -10.21 9.90
N LEU A 135 -2.95 -11.23 9.65
CA LEU A 135 -3.92 -11.76 10.60
C LEU A 135 -3.25 -12.48 11.78
N GLY A 136 -2.20 -13.26 11.51
CA GLY A 136 -1.42 -13.95 12.54
C GLY A 136 -0.84 -12.98 13.57
N ASP A 137 -0.27 -11.86 13.11
CA ASP A 137 0.28 -10.83 13.98
C ASP A 137 -0.77 -10.12 14.84
N VAL A 138 -2.01 -10.02 14.37
CA VAL A 138 -3.13 -9.46 15.14
C VAL A 138 -3.63 -10.48 16.17
N GLY A 139 -3.73 -11.76 15.81
CA GLY A 139 -4.18 -12.83 16.70
C GLY A 139 -3.23 -13.12 17.86
N PHE A 140 -1.92 -13.19 17.60
CA PHE A 140 -0.92 -13.71 18.55
C PHE A 140 -0.69 -12.85 19.81
N ARG A 141 -1.16 -11.59 19.87
CA ARG A 141 -0.98 -10.72 21.06
C ARG A 141 -2.25 -10.37 21.82
N ASN A 142 -3.44 -10.74 21.33
CA ASN A 142 -4.64 -10.67 22.16
C ASN A 142 -4.58 -11.72 23.29
N GLU A 143 -3.94 -12.86 23.05
CA GLU A 143 -3.69 -13.89 24.08
C GLU A 143 -2.67 -13.43 25.14
N LYS A 144 -1.68 -12.60 24.77
CA LYS A 144 -0.68 -12.07 25.72
C LYS A 144 -1.20 -10.95 26.63
N LYS A 145 -2.35 -10.34 26.32
CA LYS A 145 -3.00 -9.34 27.19
C LYS A 145 -4.05 -9.94 28.14
N SER A 146 -4.25 -11.26 28.09
CA SER A 146 -5.28 -11.96 28.85
C SER A 146 -4.71 -12.82 30.01
N LYS A 147 -3.56 -12.42 30.58
CA LYS A 147 -2.98 -13.04 31.78
C LYS A 147 -2.70 -12.00 32.84
#